data_AF-A0ABD1ZCH3-F1
#
_entry.id   AF-A0ABD1ZCH3-F1
#
_cell.length_a   1.000
_cell.length_b   1.000
_cell.length_c   1.000
_cell.angle_alpha   90.00
_cell.angle_beta   90.00
_cell.angle_gamma   90.00
#
_symmetry.space_group_name_H-M   'P 1'
#
loop_
_entity.id
_entity.type
_entity.pdbx_description
1 polymer ?
#
loop_
_entity_poly.entity_id
_entity_poly.type
_entity_poly.pdbx_seq_one_letter_code
_entity_poly.pdbx_strand_id
1 'polypeptide(L)'
;MYKGCYLRGDVINMYINERFLKKPHKQLHNMFYVNTFWFIKANKLVVRYVKTNHVEEAMIKITRLRKSICLEIHDEDMQRSLPAWIFMPIHGNNHWSLAIIKIHNDVAMLAHLDSFRGTHDQEAIFHILGTVLCLTMPIDLDLVQTGIMNIEQQQDGHSCGKHVLQMLAGAAKKESEGLDRCFR
;
A
#
# COMPACT_ATOMS: atom_id res chain seq x y z
N MET A 1 26.62 0.03 2.26
CA MET A 1 25.71 1.18 2.02
C MET A 1 26.42 2.46 2.45
N TYR A 2 26.44 3.48 1.60
CA TYR A 2 26.98 4.79 1.96
C TYR A 2 26.07 5.45 3.03
N LYS A 3 26.67 6.04 4.07
CA LYS A 3 25.95 6.84 5.07
C LYS A 3 25.41 8.11 4.39
N GLY A 4 24.19 8.55 4.72
CA GLY A 4 23.63 9.79 4.17
C GLY A 4 22.86 9.68 2.85
N CYS A 5 22.79 8.52 2.20
CA CYS A 5 22.10 8.39 0.91
C CYS A 5 20.64 7.94 1.03
N TYR A 6 19.77 8.60 0.27
CA TYR A 6 18.39 8.15 0.04
C TYR A 6 18.38 6.82 -0.74
N LEU A 7 17.54 5.89 -0.30
CA LEU A 7 17.30 4.69 -1.11
C LEU A 7 16.56 5.08 -2.38
N ARG A 8 17.00 4.53 -3.50
CA ARG A 8 16.33 4.65 -4.78
C ARG A 8 15.22 3.61 -4.90
N GLY A 9 14.23 3.88 -5.76
CA GLY A 9 13.10 2.97 -5.97
C GLY A 9 13.50 1.60 -6.52
N ASP A 10 14.56 1.50 -7.31
CA ASP A 10 15.12 0.22 -7.80
C ASP A 10 15.58 -0.68 -6.64
N VAL A 11 16.21 -0.12 -5.62
CA VAL A 11 16.65 -0.86 -4.42
C VAL A 11 15.44 -1.39 -3.63
N ILE A 12 14.41 -0.57 -3.45
CA ILE A 12 13.18 -0.97 -2.73
C ILE A 12 12.42 -2.04 -3.53
N ASN A 13 12.27 -1.86 -4.85
CA ASN A 13 11.63 -2.85 -5.73
C ASN A 13 12.40 -4.18 -5.73
N MET A 14 13.73 -4.13 -5.79
CA MET A 14 14.57 -5.32 -5.69
C MET A 14 14.35 -6.03 -4.35
N TYR A 15 14.32 -5.29 -3.24
CA TYR A 15 14.04 -5.87 -1.92
C TYR A 15 12.67 -6.58 -1.88
N ILE A 16 11.61 -5.93 -2.37
CA ILE A 16 10.27 -6.52 -2.42
C ILE A 16 10.27 -7.80 -3.26
N ASN A 17 10.88 -7.75 -4.43
CA ASN A 17 10.94 -8.88 -5.34
C ASN A 17 11.69 -10.08 -4.73
N GLU A 18 12.87 -9.85 -4.15
CA GLU A 18 13.70 -10.92 -3.57
C GLU A 18 13.11 -11.51 -2.29
N ARG A 19 12.42 -10.70 -1.46
CA ARG A 19 11.94 -11.14 -0.14
C ARG A 19 10.50 -11.65 -0.13
N PHE A 20 9.63 -11.13 -0.99
CA PHE A 20 8.20 -11.43 -0.91
C PHE A 20 7.64 -12.07 -2.18
N LEU A 21 8.15 -11.71 -3.36
CA LEU A 21 7.60 -12.23 -4.63
C LEU A 21 8.30 -13.49 -5.14
N LYS A 22 9.64 -13.58 -5.04
CA LYS A 22 10.42 -14.74 -5.51
C LYS A 22 10.45 -15.92 -4.55
N LYS A 23 10.27 -15.67 -3.26
CA LYS A 23 10.22 -16.70 -2.21
C LYS A 23 8.89 -16.58 -1.48
N PRO A 24 7.79 -17.10 -2.04
CA PRO A 24 6.53 -17.15 -1.30
C PRO A 24 6.79 -17.99 -0.04
N HIS A 25 6.94 -17.33 1.10
CA HIS A 25 6.77 -18.01 2.37
C HIS A 25 5.39 -18.66 2.30
N LYS A 26 5.30 -19.98 2.52
CA LYS A 26 4.07 -20.80 2.47
C LYS A 26 2.94 -20.33 3.42
N GLN A 27 3.09 -19.18 4.06
CA GLN A 27 2.17 -18.58 5.03
C GLN A 27 1.65 -17.19 4.60
N LEU A 28 2.14 -16.58 3.51
CA LEU A 28 1.76 -15.22 3.09
C LEU A 28 0.52 -15.18 2.17
N HIS A 29 -0.40 -16.14 2.29
CA HIS A 29 -1.47 -16.37 1.31
C HIS A 29 -2.40 -15.17 1.04
N ASN A 30 -2.39 -14.15 1.92
CA ASN A 30 -3.22 -12.95 1.79
C ASN A 30 -2.42 -11.64 1.85
N MET A 31 -1.10 -11.66 1.64
CA MET A 31 -0.26 -10.46 1.64
C MET A 31 0.25 -10.11 0.24
N PHE A 32 -0.13 -8.94 -0.23
CA PHE A 32 0.17 -8.42 -1.55
C PHE A 32 1.15 -7.26 -1.43
N TYR A 33 2.21 -7.28 -2.24
CA TYR A 33 3.24 -6.25 -2.25
C TYR A 33 3.30 -5.60 -3.62
N VAL A 34 3.25 -4.27 -3.66
CA VAL A 34 3.33 -3.53 -4.93
C VAL A 34 4.68 -2.86 -5.10
N ASN A 35 5.07 -2.69 -6.36
CA ASN A 35 6.25 -1.90 -6.69
C ASN A 35 6.03 -0.40 -6.38
N THR A 36 7.13 0.33 -6.28
CA THR A 36 7.17 1.76 -5.94
C THR A 36 6.48 2.67 -6.96
N PHE A 37 6.13 2.17 -8.15
CA PHE A 37 5.49 2.97 -9.20
C PHE A 37 3.97 2.90 -9.15
N TRP A 38 3.40 1.99 -8.37
CA TRP A 38 1.97 1.73 -8.38
C TRP A 38 1.18 2.96 -7.95
N PHE A 39 1.52 3.55 -6.79
CA PHE A 39 0.80 4.73 -6.28
C PHE A 39 0.90 5.92 -7.22
N ILE A 40 2.07 6.13 -7.83
CA ILE A 40 2.29 7.21 -8.80
C ILE A 40 1.34 7.05 -9.99
N LYS A 41 1.13 5.82 -10.46
CA LYS A 41 0.18 5.53 -11.55
C LYS A 41 -1.26 5.73 -11.08
N ALA A 42 -1.61 5.24 -9.90
CA ALA A 42 -2.96 5.40 -9.31
C ALA A 42 -3.33 6.87 -9.16
N ASN A 43 -2.46 7.68 -8.54
CA ASN A 43 -2.65 9.12 -8.37
C ASN A 43 -2.91 9.82 -9.73
N LYS A 44 -2.05 9.56 -10.73
CA LYS A 44 -2.23 10.14 -12.07
C LYS A 44 -3.58 9.79 -12.71
N LEU A 45 -4.06 8.56 -12.49
CA LEU A 45 -5.35 8.11 -13.03
C LEU A 45 -6.52 8.74 -12.28
N VAL A 46 -6.50 8.78 -10.94
CA VAL A 46 -7.55 9.39 -10.11
C VAL A 46 -7.63 10.89 -10.37
N VAL A 47 -6.51 11.60 -10.42
CA VAL A 47 -6.50 13.04 -10.73
C VAL A 47 -7.06 13.32 -12.13
N ARG A 48 -6.74 12.47 -13.12
CA ARG A 48 -7.31 12.60 -14.47
C ARG A 48 -8.80 12.30 -14.48
N TYR A 49 -9.24 11.26 -13.76
CA TYR A 49 -10.64 10.90 -13.59
C TYR A 49 -11.46 12.09 -13.06
N VAL A 50 -11.06 12.64 -11.90
CA VAL A 50 -11.74 13.76 -11.24
C VAL A 50 -11.79 15.00 -12.14
N LYS A 51 -10.71 15.29 -12.88
CA LYS A 51 -10.61 16.51 -13.68
C LYS A 51 -11.33 16.47 -15.02
N THR A 52 -11.43 15.31 -15.65
CA THR A 52 -11.79 15.24 -17.08
C THR A 52 -13.17 14.66 -17.34
N ASN A 53 -13.83 14.04 -16.34
CA ASN A 53 -15.11 13.36 -16.50
C ASN A 53 -15.10 12.20 -17.53
N HIS A 54 -13.90 11.77 -17.99
CA HIS A 54 -13.71 10.57 -18.81
C HIS A 54 -13.71 9.32 -17.93
N VAL A 55 -14.88 9.06 -17.33
CA VAL A 55 -15.10 7.98 -16.36
C VAL A 55 -14.68 6.62 -16.91
N GLU A 56 -15.14 6.26 -18.10
CA GLU A 56 -14.95 4.93 -18.68
C GLU A 56 -13.47 4.59 -18.98
N GLU A 57 -12.74 5.52 -19.62
CA GLU A 57 -11.32 5.31 -19.97
C GLU A 57 -10.45 5.19 -18.69
N ALA A 58 -10.73 6.00 -17.69
CA ALA A 58 -10.07 5.95 -16.40
C ALA A 58 -10.38 4.63 -15.67
N MET A 59 -11.64 4.19 -15.67
CA MET A 59 -12.07 2.91 -15.08
C MET A 59 -11.33 1.72 -15.69
N ILE A 60 -11.20 1.68 -17.02
CA ILE A 60 -10.44 0.62 -17.71
C ILE A 60 -8.98 0.61 -17.25
N LYS A 61 -8.35 1.79 -17.17
CA LYS A 61 -6.94 1.92 -16.77
C LYS A 61 -6.73 1.58 -15.29
N ILE A 62 -7.63 1.99 -14.41
CA ILE A 62 -7.61 1.70 -12.97
C ILE A 62 -7.84 0.19 -12.75
N THR A 63 -8.78 -0.43 -13.47
CA THR A 63 -9.00 -1.88 -13.44
C THR A 63 -7.77 -2.66 -13.91
N ARG A 64 -7.11 -2.22 -15.00
CA ARG A 64 -5.84 -2.82 -15.45
C ARG A 64 -4.73 -2.65 -14.42
N LEU A 65 -4.67 -1.49 -13.74
CA LEU A 65 -3.72 -1.23 -12.68
C LEU A 65 -3.96 -2.14 -11.46
N ARG A 66 -5.22 -2.44 -11.09
CA ARG A 66 -5.56 -3.47 -10.09
C ARG A 66 -5.00 -4.83 -10.49
N LYS A 67 -5.29 -5.29 -11.71
CA LYS A 67 -4.84 -6.60 -12.21
C LYS A 67 -3.32 -6.77 -12.14
N SER A 68 -2.56 -5.67 -12.28
CA SER A 68 -1.10 -5.69 -12.16
C SER A 68 -0.55 -5.98 -10.75
N ILE A 69 -1.38 -5.98 -9.71
CA ILE A 69 -0.98 -6.37 -8.35
C ILE A 69 -1.20 -7.87 -8.09
N CYS A 70 -1.71 -8.64 -9.06
CA CYS A 70 -2.31 -9.95 -8.74
C CYS A 70 -3.33 -9.83 -7.59
N LEU A 71 -4.02 -8.69 -7.49
CA LEU A 71 -5.30 -8.58 -6.76
C LEU A 71 -6.40 -9.22 -7.61
N GLU A 72 -6.15 -10.45 -8.06
CA GLU A 72 -7.19 -11.46 -8.17
C GLU A 72 -7.43 -11.96 -6.75
N ILE A 73 -7.82 -11.04 -5.85
CA ILE A 73 -8.80 -11.41 -4.85
C ILE A 73 -9.99 -11.75 -5.74
N HIS A 74 -10.11 -13.03 -6.11
CA HIS A 74 -11.27 -13.51 -6.84
C HIS A 74 -12.48 -13.08 -6.01
N ASP A 75 -13.60 -12.73 -6.63
CA ASP A 75 -14.81 -12.41 -5.86
C ASP A 75 -15.18 -13.60 -4.93
N GLU A 76 -14.73 -14.82 -5.27
CA GLU A 76 -14.77 -16.04 -4.46
C GLU A 76 -13.84 -15.99 -3.23
N ASP A 77 -12.73 -15.25 -3.30
CA ASP A 77 -11.77 -15.05 -2.21
C ASP A 77 -12.14 -13.90 -1.27
N MET A 78 -13.00 -12.96 -1.68
CA MET A 78 -13.62 -11.99 -0.77
C MET A 78 -14.58 -12.66 0.23
N GLN A 79 -14.97 -13.92 0.00
CA GLN A 79 -15.67 -14.77 0.98
C GLN A 79 -14.71 -15.52 1.93
N ARG A 80 -13.40 -15.25 1.89
CA ARG A 80 -12.45 -15.86 2.82
C ARG A 80 -12.62 -15.29 4.22
N SER A 81 -12.60 -16.16 5.21
CA SER A 81 -12.63 -15.80 6.64
C SER A 81 -11.44 -14.94 7.11
N LEU A 82 -10.44 -14.70 6.25
CA LEU A 82 -9.17 -14.06 6.60
C LEU A 82 -8.98 -12.73 5.85
N PRO A 83 -8.39 -11.70 6.50
CA PRO A 83 -8.12 -10.42 5.87
C PRO A 83 -7.04 -10.50 4.79
N ALA A 84 -7.19 -9.69 3.73
CA ALA A 84 -6.17 -9.40 2.73
C ALA A 84 -5.42 -8.12 3.07
N TRP A 85 -4.11 -8.12 2.85
CA TRP A 85 -3.21 -7.02 3.19
C TRP A 85 -2.44 -6.57 1.96
N ILE A 86 -2.44 -5.28 1.66
CA ILE A 86 -1.71 -4.71 0.53
C ILE A 86 -0.69 -3.71 1.07
N PHE A 87 0.58 -3.90 0.74
CA PHE A 87 1.70 -3.07 1.17
C PHE A 87 2.24 -2.26 0.00
N MET A 88 2.23 -0.94 0.16
CA MET A 88 2.49 0.00 -0.92
C MET A 88 3.49 1.08 -0.53
N PRO A 89 4.74 0.99 -1.01
CA PRO A 89 5.70 2.08 -0.86
C PRO A 89 5.20 3.33 -1.57
N ILE A 90 5.21 4.46 -0.86
CA ILE A 90 4.85 5.78 -1.37
C ILE A 90 6.12 6.61 -1.47
N HIS A 91 6.34 7.20 -2.65
CA HIS A 91 7.46 8.09 -2.91
C HIS A 91 6.96 9.45 -3.40
N GLY A 92 7.38 10.51 -2.71
CA GLY A 92 7.08 11.90 -3.06
C GLY A 92 8.04 12.83 -2.35
N ASN A 93 8.41 13.97 -2.97
CA ASN A 93 9.28 14.98 -2.36
C ASN A 93 10.61 14.42 -1.77
N ASN A 94 11.24 13.46 -2.46
CA ASN A 94 12.44 12.74 -2.00
C ASN A 94 12.26 12.00 -0.66
N HIS A 95 11.02 11.66 -0.31
CA HIS A 95 10.66 10.98 0.92
C HIS A 95 9.95 9.66 0.64
N TRP A 96 10.18 8.69 1.52
CA TRP A 96 9.58 7.37 1.46
C TRP A 96 8.67 7.17 2.66
N SER A 97 7.48 6.64 2.40
CA SER A 97 6.57 6.15 3.43
C SER A 97 5.89 4.87 2.95
N LEU A 98 5.06 4.26 3.80
CA LEU A 98 4.34 3.03 3.47
C LEU A 98 2.84 3.24 3.67
N ALA A 99 2.05 2.95 2.64
CA ALA A 99 0.61 2.75 2.80
C ALA A 99 0.30 1.26 2.96
N ILE A 100 -0.66 0.96 3.84
CA ILE A 100 -1.17 -0.39 4.09
C ILE A 100 -2.68 -0.37 3.88
N ILE A 101 -3.19 -1.35 3.15
CA ILE A 101 -4.62 -1.58 2.98
C ILE A 101 -4.94 -2.94 3.60
N LYS A 102 -5.85 -2.97 4.58
CA LYS A 102 -6.50 -4.20 5.06
C LYS A 102 -7.86 -4.29 4.40
N ILE A 103 -8.22 -5.45 3.86
CA ILE A 103 -9.55 -5.72 3.32
C ILE A 103 -10.07 -6.97 4.00
N HIS A 104 -11.26 -6.90 4.57
CA HIS A 104 -11.92 -8.05 5.18
C HIS A 104 -13.42 -7.94 4.95
N ASN A 105 -13.98 -8.94 4.26
CA ASN A 105 -15.34 -8.86 3.72
C ASN A 105 -15.49 -7.59 2.85
N ASP A 106 -16.49 -6.76 3.14
CA ASP A 106 -16.84 -5.51 2.49
C ASP A 106 -16.19 -4.26 3.13
N VAL A 107 -15.33 -4.45 4.15
CA VAL A 107 -14.69 -3.35 4.88
C VAL A 107 -13.22 -3.22 4.49
N ALA A 108 -12.80 -1.98 4.24
CA ALA A 108 -11.39 -1.65 4.01
C ALA A 108 -10.85 -0.72 5.10
N MET A 109 -9.60 -0.93 5.50
CA MET A 109 -8.89 -0.04 6.39
C MET A 109 -7.59 0.43 5.73
N LEU A 110 -7.41 1.74 5.68
CA LEU A 110 -6.24 2.41 5.13
C LEU A 110 -5.36 2.91 6.27
N ALA A 111 -4.08 2.55 6.26
CA ALA A 111 -3.08 3.13 7.16
C ALA A 111 -1.93 3.73 6.37
N HIS A 112 -1.41 4.85 6.86
CA HIS A 112 -0.24 5.52 6.31
C HIS A 112 0.84 5.63 7.39
N LEU A 113 2.00 5.04 7.10
CA LEU A 113 3.12 4.93 8.03
C LEU A 113 4.25 5.82 7.50
N ASP A 114 4.38 6.97 8.14
CA ASP A 114 5.39 7.97 7.85
C ASP A 114 6.38 8.12 9.02
N SER A 115 7.63 7.68 8.80
CA SER A 115 8.68 7.78 9.81
C SER A 115 9.14 9.23 10.02
N PHE A 116 8.77 10.15 9.13
CA PHE A 116 9.02 11.58 9.23
C PHE A 116 7.72 12.35 9.02
N ARG A 117 6.90 12.37 10.09
CA ARG A 117 5.53 12.91 10.08
C ARG A 117 5.41 14.25 9.38
N GLY A 118 4.35 14.39 8.59
CA GLY A 118 3.96 15.64 7.92
C GLY A 118 4.61 15.88 6.56
N THR A 119 5.41 14.93 6.05
CA THR A 119 6.05 15.11 4.73
C THR A 119 5.12 14.78 3.57
N HIS A 120 4.28 13.75 3.74
CA HIS A 120 3.22 13.45 2.80
C HIS A 120 1.86 13.94 3.31
N ASP A 121 1.04 14.39 2.36
CA ASP A 121 -0.38 14.66 2.60
C ASP A 121 -1.13 13.33 2.73
N GLN A 122 -1.41 12.95 3.98
CA GLN A 122 -2.06 11.70 4.34
C GLN A 122 -3.51 11.64 3.83
N GLU A 123 -4.24 12.76 3.88
CA GLU A 123 -5.62 12.82 3.42
C GLU A 123 -5.71 12.60 1.91
N ALA A 124 -4.79 13.23 1.16
CA ALA A 124 -4.70 13.01 -0.28
C ALA A 124 -4.36 11.55 -0.63
N ILE A 125 -3.45 10.91 0.13
CA ILE A 125 -3.13 9.49 -0.05
C ILE A 125 -4.38 8.63 0.18
N PHE A 126 -5.10 8.85 1.28
CA PHE A 126 -6.31 8.09 1.59
C PHE A 126 -7.43 8.31 0.56
N HIS A 127 -7.62 9.55 0.09
CA HIS A 127 -8.58 9.84 -0.95
C HIS A 127 -8.28 9.07 -2.26
N ILE A 128 -7.01 9.04 -2.69
CA ILE A 128 -6.59 8.30 -3.88
C ILE A 128 -6.82 6.80 -3.70
N LEU A 129 -6.40 6.23 -2.56
CA LEU A 129 -6.52 4.79 -2.30
C LEU A 129 -7.99 4.36 -2.16
N GLY A 130 -8.79 5.10 -1.40
CA GLY A 130 -10.23 4.87 -1.26
C GLY A 130 -10.94 4.94 -2.61
N THR A 131 -10.63 5.95 -3.43
CA THR A 131 -11.17 6.04 -4.79
C THR A 131 -10.82 4.81 -5.63
N VAL A 132 -9.56 4.36 -5.61
CA VAL A 132 -9.18 3.15 -6.36
C VAL A 132 -9.91 1.91 -5.85
N LEU A 133 -10.07 1.76 -4.53
CA LEU A 133 -10.80 0.63 -3.95
C LEU A 133 -12.27 0.63 -4.41
N CYS A 134 -12.99 1.74 -4.24
CA CYS A 134 -14.40 1.84 -4.64
C CYS A 134 -14.63 1.65 -6.14
N LEU A 135 -13.67 2.09 -6.98
CA LEU A 135 -13.76 1.91 -8.44
C LEU A 135 -13.38 0.49 -8.88
N THR A 136 -12.74 -0.31 -8.04
CA THR A 136 -12.25 -1.63 -8.44
C THR A 136 -12.78 -2.79 -7.62
N MET A 137 -13.49 -2.53 -6.53
CA MET A 137 -14.01 -3.50 -5.59
C MET A 137 -15.42 -3.09 -5.14
N PRO A 138 -16.29 -4.05 -4.76
CA PRO A 138 -17.62 -3.75 -4.23
C PRO A 138 -17.53 -3.27 -2.77
N ILE A 139 -16.69 -2.26 -2.51
CA ILE A 139 -16.48 -1.67 -1.19
C ILE A 139 -17.08 -0.26 -1.23
N ASP A 140 -18.05 -0.03 -0.34
CA ASP A 140 -18.63 1.30 -0.16
C ASP A 140 -17.57 2.25 0.44
N LEU A 141 -17.53 3.49 -0.04
CA LEU A 141 -16.62 4.50 0.48
C LEU A 141 -16.85 4.75 1.97
N ASP A 142 -18.09 4.65 2.43
CA ASP A 142 -18.48 4.81 3.83
C ASP A 142 -17.93 3.69 4.75
N LEU A 143 -17.53 2.55 4.15
CA LEU A 143 -16.89 1.43 4.85
C LEU A 143 -15.36 1.51 4.82
N VAL A 144 -14.78 2.54 4.21
CA VAL A 144 -13.34 2.78 4.20
C VAL A 144 -12.94 3.52 5.48
N GLN A 145 -12.31 2.78 6.40
CA GLN A 145 -11.78 3.34 7.64
C GLN A 145 -10.34 3.82 7.45
N THR A 146 -9.97 4.88 8.16
CA THR A 146 -8.58 5.36 8.19
C THR A 146 -7.97 5.10 9.57
N GLY A 147 -6.78 4.52 9.59
CA GLY A 147 -6.05 4.16 10.79
C GLY A 147 -4.78 5.00 10.93
N ILE A 148 -4.49 5.39 12.17
CA ILE A 148 -3.21 6.00 12.54
C ILE A 148 -2.36 4.94 13.21
N MET A 149 -1.18 4.66 12.64
CA MET A 149 -0.21 3.75 13.25
C MET A 149 0.95 4.53 13.84
N ASN A 150 1.18 4.36 15.15
CA ASN A 150 2.37 4.88 15.79
C ASN A 150 3.57 4.02 15.40
N ILE A 151 4.49 4.63 14.65
CA ILE A 151 5.77 4.03 14.29
C ILE A 151 6.92 4.85 14.86
N GLU A 152 8.06 4.17 15.04
CA GLU A 152 9.31 4.80 15.40
C GLU A 152 9.62 5.94 14.42
N GLN A 153 9.88 7.12 14.97
CA GLN A 153 10.18 8.31 14.19
C GLN A 153 11.66 8.33 13.82
N GLN A 154 11.95 8.55 12.54
CA GLN A 154 13.31 8.70 12.07
C GLN A 154 13.92 9.99 12.63
N GLN A 155 15.21 9.94 12.91
CA GLN A 155 15.97 11.08 13.43
C GLN A 155 16.70 11.85 12.32
N ASP A 156 16.84 11.26 11.14
CA ASP A 156 17.55 11.81 9.99
C ASP A 156 16.65 11.82 8.74
N GLY A 157 16.90 12.73 7.79
CA GLY A 157 16.05 12.88 6.61
C GLY A 157 16.20 11.79 5.53
N HIS A 158 17.24 10.95 5.58
CA HIS A 158 17.62 10.05 4.47
C HIS A 158 17.32 8.57 4.75
N SER A 159 16.96 8.23 5.99
CA SER A 159 16.65 6.87 6.43
C SER A 159 15.20 6.44 6.19
N CYS A 160 14.35 7.31 5.63
CA CYS A 160 12.95 6.99 5.33
C CYS A 160 12.79 5.71 4.48
N GLY A 161 13.63 5.53 3.48
CA GLY A 161 13.63 4.30 2.67
C GLY A 161 13.97 3.05 3.50
N LYS A 162 14.89 3.15 4.48
CA LYS A 162 15.24 2.03 5.37
C LYS A 162 14.08 1.69 6.31
N HIS A 163 13.41 2.70 6.85
CA HIS A 163 12.21 2.52 7.67
C HIS A 163 11.12 1.79 6.88
N VAL A 164 10.90 2.13 5.60
CA VAL A 164 9.98 1.38 4.73
C VAL A 164 10.38 -0.10 4.62
N LEU A 165 11.66 -0.42 4.40
CA LEU A 165 12.11 -1.82 4.34
C LEU A 165 11.87 -2.56 5.67
N GLN A 166 12.09 -1.90 6.80
CA GLN A 166 11.84 -2.46 8.14
C GLN A 166 10.35 -2.69 8.39
N MET A 167 9.48 -1.76 7.99
CA MET A 167 8.02 -1.92 8.09
C MET A 167 7.52 -3.09 7.26
N LEU A 168 8.00 -3.22 6.01
CA LEU A 168 7.67 -4.36 5.15
C LEU A 168 8.12 -5.70 5.75
N ALA A 169 9.32 -5.74 6.34
CA ALA A 169 9.82 -6.94 7.02
C ALA A 169 9.04 -7.26 8.30
N GLY A 170 8.70 -6.23 9.08
CA GLY A 170 7.95 -6.35 10.32
C GLY A 170 6.52 -6.85 10.09
N ALA A 171 5.87 -6.39 9.02
CA ALA A 171 4.55 -6.90 8.62
C ALA A 171 4.59 -8.40 8.30
N ALA A 172 5.58 -8.86 7.54
CA ALA A 172 5.74 -10.28 7.24
C ALA A 172 6.01 -11.13 8.49
N LYS A 173 6.74 -10.59 9.47
CA LYS A 173 7.00 -11.29 10.74
C LYS A 173 5.77 -11.35 11.65
N LYS A 174 5.01 -10.26 11.76
CA LYS A 174 3.82 -10.21 12.64
C LYS A 174 2.68 -11.08 12.15
N GLU A 175 2.59 -11.46 10.87
CA GLU A 175 1.63 -12.47 10.40
C GLU A 175 1.98 -13.88 10.91
N SER A 176 3.27 -14.22 11.04
CA SER A 176 3.67 -15.46 11.73
C SER A 176 3.27 -15.48 13.22
N GLU A 177 2.89 -14.31 13.78
CA GLU A 177 2.49 -14.09 15.17
C GLU A 177 1.05 -13.55 15.33
N GLY A 178 0.28 -13.37 14.23
CA GLY A 178 -1.05 -12.72 14.19
C GLY A 178 -1.02 -11.18 14.14
N LEU A 179 -1.27 -10.59 12.96
CA LEU A 179 -1.21 -9.14 12.68
C LEU A 179 -2.35 -8.29 13.30
N ASP A 180 -3.36 -8.93 13.92
CA ASP A 180 -4.55 -8.26 14.46
C ASP A 180 -4.29 -7.29 15.63
N ARG A 181 -3.10 -7.30 16.23
CA ARG A 181 -2.75 -6.39 17.34
C ARG A 181 -2.36 -4.99 16.90
N CYS A 182 -2.12 -4.77 15.61
CA CYS A 182 -1.70 -3.45 15.12
C CYS A 182 -2.88 -2.52 14.78
N PHE A 183 -4.12 -3.03 14.86
CA PHE A 183 -5.35 -2.34 14.48
C PHE A 183 -6.39 -2.33 15.62
N ARG A 184 -5.93 -2.45 16.87
CA ARG A 184 -6.72 -2.22 18.08
C ARG A 184 -6.37 -0.89 18.70
#